data_AF-A0A356ET82-F1
#
_entry.id   AF-A0A356ET82-F1
#
_cell.length_a   1.000
_cell.length_b   1.000
_cell.length_c   1.000
_cell.angle_alpha   90.00
_cell.angle_beta   90.00
_cell.angle_gamma   90.00
#
_symmetry.space_group_name_H-M   'P 1'
#
loop_
_entity.id
_entity.type
_entity.pdbx_description
1 polymer ?
#
loop_
_entity_poly.entity_id
_entity_poly.type
_entity_poly.pdbx_seq_one_letter_code
_entity_poly.pdbx_strand_id
1 'polypeptide(L)'
;MPISRPIEFVPPEVVYRREPLPDERNAWFPWKEAVEAVSLPESNEDGTDLISRLFWGDPESGEPVNIETDSERAYVAELLERNRRVLELVDEGIRRGRFWSPDCEFEAVRDDNVSLLESGDVVFRLVPRVRTLLALRTKLARAQRDLDSVADRLIDFLRIGNIICTSDSSSIDFILGVGFQMGGYSRIHRLVSQENLPRHILQRLLSATMDQHVTNEDVIRCVCVDMVYDGLNRIDQVPESADFDTVFEHVVRLHYYNDLSTALFFADECGEDSDSVSTLQQQIEWRREKLRYLLEGHPCLFAKKKTAEFFGQQVLDWAKRLRASDSESNGMLPSGNDDPHGIFKIWPAQLQPGVAISLLGDSDFAREHRRMVEEVIDTEAVEGWQQWANPPTDAELEAARGELRAIDNPIGRMLVKTTMNPIIGVISTNQLREYSREAISLLRERLGQV
;
A
#
# COMPACT_ATOMS: atom_id res chain seq x y z
N MET A 1 -8.12 1.07 -20.92
CA MET A 1 -6.92 1.54 -21.67
C MET A 1 -6.45 0.65 -22.84
N PRO A 2 -5.90 1.24 -23.92
CA PRO A 2 -5.02 0.52 -24.85
C PRO A 2 -3.73 0.11 -24.11
N ILE A 3 -3.23 -1.09 -24.41
CA ILE A 3 -1.97 -1.58 -23.83
C ILE A 3 -0.82 -0.69 -24.32
N SER A 4 0.02 -0.21 -23.39
CA SER A 4 1.22 0.61 -23.64
C SER A 4 2.07 0.05 -24.80
N ARG A 5 2.49 0.90 -25.75
CA ARG A 5 3.42 0.48 -26.82
C ARG A 5 4.71 -0.14 -26.27
N PRO A 6 5.35 0.46 -25.24
CA PRO A 6 6.48 -0.13 -24.53
C PRO A 6 6.37 -1.60 -24.12
N ILE A 7 5.17 -2.20 -24.02
CA ILE A 7 5.02 -3.62 -23.70
C ILE A 7 5.72 -4.54 -24.71
N GLU A 8 5.92 -4.09 -25.95
CA GLU A 8 6.58 -4.88 -26.99
C GLU A 8 8.07 -5.13 -26.70
N PHE A 9 8.66 -4.36 -25.78
CA PHE A 9 10.05 -4.49 -25.35
C PHE A 9 10.22 -5.27 -24.04
N VAL A 10 9.12 -5.71 -23.43
CA VAL A 10 9.13 -6.43 -22.15
C VAL A 10 9.23 -7.95 -22.40
N PRO A 11 9.97 -8.71 -21.56
CA PRO A 11 10.00 -10.16 -21.68
C PRO A 11 8.60 -10.78 -21.60
N PRO A 12 8.24 -11.71 -22.51
CA PRO A 12 6.88 -12.24 -22.60
C PRO A 12 6.41 -12.95 -21.32
N GLU A 13 7.32 -13.43 -20.48
CA GLU A 13 7.04 -14.13 -19.22
C GLU A 13 6.45 -13.23 -18.13
N VAL A 14 6.62 -11.91 -18.23
CA VAL A 14 6.08 -10.92 -17.29
C VAL A 14 5.04 -10.00 -17.93
N VAL A 15 4.73 -10.22 -19.20
CA VAL A 15 3.62 -9.54 -19.87
C VAL A 15 2.32 -10.07 -19.28
N TYR A 16 1.62 -9.19 -18.55
CA TYR A 16 0.31 -9.48 -18.00
C TYR A 16 -0.81 -8.89 -18.84
N ARG A 17 -1.89 -9.65 -19.04
CA ARG A 17 -3.13 -9.17 -19.63
C ARG A 17 -4.27 -9.55 -18.72
N ARG A 18 -4.96 -8.54 -18.22
CA ARG A 18 -6.16 -8.71 -17.40
C ARG A 18 -7.28 -9.25 -18.28
N GLU A 19 -7.96 -10.28 -17.81
CA GLU A 19 -9.14 -10.81 -18.49
C GLU A 19 -10.40 -10.25 -17.82
N PRO A 20 -11.26 -9.52 -18.54
CA PRO A 20 -12.52 -9.04 -17.98
C PRO A 20 -13.36 -10.18 -17.42
N LEU A 21 -13.88 -9.99 -16.21
CA LEU A 21 -14.78 -10.95 -15.59
C LEU A 21 -16.23 -10.67 -15.99
N PRO A 22 -17.04 -11.71 -16.28
CA PRO A 22 -18.49 -11.57 -16.38
C PRO A 22 -19.07 -10.97 -15.10
N ASP A 23 -20.10 -10.13 -15.24
CA ASP A 23 -20.72 -9.41 -14.12
C ASP A 23 -21.14 -10.36 -12.98
N GLU A 24 -21.74 -11.51 -13.30
CA GLU A 24 -22.18 -12.52 -12.32
C GLU A 24 -21.06 -13.13 -11.47
N ARG A 25 -19.80 -12.96 -11.88
CA ARG A 25 -18.60 -13.46 -11.18
C ARG A 25 -17.75 -12.34 -10.59
N ASN A 26 -18.04 -11.09 -10.96
CA ASN A 26 -17.23 -9.96 -10.56
C ASN A 26 -17.83 -9.25 -9.33
N ALA A 27 -17.10 -9.31 -8.21
CA ALA A 27 -17.43 -8.62 -6.96
C ALA A 27 -17.35 -7.10 -7.08
N TRP A 28 -16.67 -6.56 -8.09
CA TRP A 28 -16.46 -5.11 -8.23
C TRP A 28 -17.77 -4.32 -8.29
N PHE A 29 -18.74 -4.73 -9.11
CA PHE A 29 -19.99 -3.99 -9.28
C PHE A 29 -20.80 -3.82 -7.98
N PRO A 30 -21.14 -4.89 -7.24
CA PRO A 30 -21.89 -4.74 -6.01
C PRO A 30 -21.07 -4.03 -4.94
N TRP A 31 -19.74 -4.19 -4.91
CA TRP A 31 -18.87 -3.47 -3.98
C TRP A 31 -18.77 -1.98 -4.29
N LYS A 32 -18.77 -1.58 -5.57
CA LYS A 32 -18.85 -0.18 -5.98
C LYS A 32 -20.14 0.46 -5.49
N GLU A 33 -21.28 -0.19 -5.76
CA GLU A 33 -22.59 0.28 -5.28
C GLU A 33 -22.61 0.36 -3.74
N ALA A 34 -22.01 -0.60 -3.05
CA ALA A 34 -21.93 -0.61 -1.58
C ALA A 34 -21.13 0.59 -1.04
N VAL A 35 -19.97 0.88 -1.64
CA VAL A 35 -19.11 2.00 -1.26
C VAL A 35 -19.80 3.34 -1.50
N GLU A 36 -20.53 3.48 -2.60
CA GLU A 36 -21.26 4.71 -2.93
C GLU A 36 -22.48 4.92 -2.04
N ALA A 37 -23.10 3.84 -1.56
CA ALA A 37 -24.30 3.87 -0.73
C ALA A 37 -24.02 3.90 0.79
N VAL A 38 -22.76 3.74 1.22
CA VAL A 38 -22.43 3.65 2.64
C VAL A 38 -22.71 4.95 3.37
N SER A 39 -23.40 4.85 4.51
CA SER A 39 -23.77 5.99 5.35
C SER A 39 -23.25 5.75 6.76
N LEU A 40 -22.07 6.31 7.04
CA LEU A 40 -21.48 6.36 8.38
C LEU A 40 -21.53 7.80 8.89
N PRO A 41 -21.71 8.01 10.22
CA PRO A 41 -21.47 9.29 10.85
C PRO A 41 -20.05 9.78 10.57
N GLU A 42 -19.87 11.10 10.56
CA GLU A 42 -18.55 11.72 10.55
C GLU A 42 -17.78 11.24 11.79
N SER A 43 -16.58 10.69 11.58
CA SER A 43 -15.65 10.37 12.67
C SER A 43 -15.07 11.67 13.21
N ASN A 44 -14.89 11.76 14.52
CA ASN A 44 -14.13 12.87 15.09
C ASN A 44 -12.62 12.61 15.03
N GLU A 45 -11.85 13.67 14.79
CA GLU A 45 -10.38 13.60 14.64
C GLU A 45 -9.68 13.09 15.90
N ASP A 46 -10.29 13.26 17.08
CA ASP A 46 -9.75 12.77 18.35
C ASP A 46 -10.01 11.26 18.61
N GLY A 47 -10.74 10.59 17.71
CA GLY A 47 -11.04 9.16 17.78
C GLY A 47 -11.91 8.76 18.97
N THR A 48 -12.51 9.71 19.67
CA THR A 48 -13.30 9.47 20.89
C THR A 48 -14.74 9.10 20.60
N ASP A 49 -15.23 9.31 19.37
CA ASP A 49 -16.57 8.91 19.00
C ASP A 49 -16.74 7.38 19.08
N LEU A 50 -17.97 6.95 19.30
CA LEU A 50 -18.27 5.53 19.55
C LEU A 50 -17.85 4.64 18.39
N ILE A 51 -17.94 5.10 17.13
CA ILE A 51 -17.57 4.31 15.96
C ILE A 51 -16.06 4.20 15.87
N SER A 52 -15.34 5.31 16.03
CA SER A 52 -13.88 5.33 16.05
C SER A 52 -13.35 4.43 17.16
N ARG A 53 -13.87 4.53 18.39
CA ARG A 53 -13.51 3.63 19.50
C ARG A 53 -13.84 2.17 19.22
N LEU A 54 -15.02 1.89 18.69
CA LEU A 54 -15.42 0.53 18.31
C LEU A 54 -14.70 0.01 17.07
N PHE A 55 -13.95 0.82 16.32
CA PHE A 55 -13.20 0.36 15.17
C PHE A 55 -11.70 0.28 15.44
N TRP A 56 -11.11 1.37 15.90
CA TRP A 56 -9.69 1.55 16.16
C TRP A 56 -9.24 0.99 17.52
N GLY A 57 -10.19 0.81 18.45
CA GLY A 57 -9.86 0.53 19.84
C GLY A 57 -9.88 1.80 20.67
N ASP A 58 -9.57 1.64 21.95
CA ASP A 58 -9.50 2.75 22.88
C ASP A 58 -8.27 3.62 22.54
N PRO A 59 -8.44 4.92 22.29
CA PRO A 59 -7.34 5.76 21.79
C PRO A 59 -6.21 5.95 22.82
N GLU A 60 -6.48 5.79 24.12
CA GLU A 60 -5.46 5.92 25.18
C GLU A 60 -4.65 4.63 25.38
N SER A 61 -5.31 3.47 25.29
CA SER A 61 -4.69 2.17 25.58
C SER A 61 -4.37 1.34 24.35
N GLY A 62 -4.92 1.68 23.18
CA GLY A 62 -4.88 0.88 21.96
C GLY A 62 -5.68 -0.43 22.05
N GLU A 63 -6.35 -0.68 23.17
CA GLU A 63 -7.04 -1.94 23.43
C GLU A 63 -8.37 -2.04 22.65
N PRO A 64 -8.77 -3.24 22.19
CA PRO A 64 -10.00 -3.40 21.44
C PRO A 64 -11.23 -3.16 22.32
N VAL A 65 -12.04 -2.15 22.01
CA VAL A 65 -13.29 -1.86 22.73
C VAL A 65 -14.40 -2.81 22.29
N ASN A 66 -15.11 -3.46 23.22
CA ASN A 66 -16.30 -4.25 22.90
C ASN A 66 -17.59 -3.43 23.14
N ILE A 67 -18.73 -3.94 22.67
CA ILE A 67 -20.03 -3.33 22.96
C ILE A 67 -20.46 -3.80 24.36
N GLU A 68 -20.53 -2.88 25.33
CA GLU A 68 -20.75 -3.23 26.74
C GLU A 68 -22.17 -2.89 27.19
N THR A 69 -22.72 -1.77 26.72
CA THR A 69 -24.01 -1.24 27.17
C THR A 69 -25.16 -1.54 26.21
N ASP A 70 -26.40 -1.51 26.72
CA ASP A 70 -27.60 -1.64 25.88
C ASP A 70 -27.77 -0.47 24.90
N SER A 71 -27.33 0.73 25.29
CA SER A 71 -27.36 1.91 24.42
C SER A 71 -26.45 1.74 23.21
N GLU A 72 -25.22 1.24 23.42
CA GLU A 72 -24.29 0.97 22.32
C GLU A 72 -24.81 -0.16 21.43
N ARG A 73 -25.39 -1.22 22.01
CA ARG A 73 -26.05 -2.29 21.24
C ARG A 73 -27.16 -1.74 20.34
N ALA A 74 -28.04 -0.90 20.88
CA ALA A 74 -29.13 -0.30 20.13
C ALA A 74 -28.62 0.61 19.02
N TYR A 75 -27.63 1.46 19.32
CA TYR A 75 -27.01 2.35 18.35
C TYR A 75 -26.36 1.58 17.18
N VAL A 76 -25.54 0.57 17.49
CA VAL A 76 -24.88 -0.24 16.46
C VAL A 76 -25.91 -1.02 15.63
N ALA A 77 -26.95 -1.56 16.25
CA ALA A 77 -28.02 -2.25 15.54
C ALA A 77 -28.76 -1.30 14.56
N GLU A 78 -29.08 -0.08 14.99
CA GLU A 78 -29.69 0.92 14.12
C GLU A 78 -28.78 1.32 12.96
N LEU A 79 -27.50 1.54 13.22
CA LEU A 79 -26.52 1.89 12.18
C LEU A 79 -26.38 0.77 11.14
N LEU A 80 -26.33 -0.49 11.58
CA LEU A 80 -26.28 -1.65 10.69
C LEU A 80 -27.58 -1.80 9.88
N GLU A 81 -28.75 -1.51 10.45
CA GLU A 81 -30.02 -1.54 9.72
C GLU A 81 -30.10 -0.44 8.67
N ARG A 82 -29.66 0.78 8.98
CA ARG A 82 -29.56 1.88 8.00
C ARG A 82 -28.64 1.51 6.82
N ASN A 83 -27.61 0.69 7.07
CA ASN A 83 -26.67 0.21 6.08
C ASN A 83 -26.96 -1.23 5.59
N ARG A 84 -28.17 -1.75 5.80
CA ARG A 84 -28.51 -3.14 5.45
C ARG A 84 -28.25 -3.44 3.97
N ARG A 85 -28.64 -2.53 3.07
CA ARG A 85 -28.40 -2.67 1.61
C ARG A 85 -26.91 -2.78 1.28
N VAL A 86 -26.07 -1.99 1.96
CA VAL A 86 -24.61 -2.00 1.78
C VAL A 86 -24.06 -3.36 2.17
N LEU A 87 -24.48 -3.91 3.31
CA LEU A 87 -24.05 -5.24 3.76
C LEU A 87 -24.52 -6.36 2.82
N GLU A 88 -25.74 -6.28 2.29
CA GLU A 88 -26.26 -7.22 1.29
C GLU A 88 -25.43 -7.22 0.00
N LEU A 89 -25.00 -6.04 -0.46
CA LEU A 89 -24.13 -5.87 -1.62
C LEU A 89 -22.71 -6.40 -1.37
N VAL A 90 -22.19 -6.23 -0.15
CA VAL A 90 -20.89 -6.79 0.23
C VAL A 90 -20.95 -8.31 0.24
N ASP A 91 -21.98 -8.88 0.87
CA ASP A 91 -22.23 -10.33 0.90
C ASP A 91 -22.47 -10.89 -0.52
N GLU A 92 -23.11 -10.12 -1.41
CA GLU A 92 -23.22 -10.42 -2.85
C GLU A 92 -21.84 -10.54 -3.51
N GLY A 93 -20.95 -9.57 -3.32
CA GLY A 93 -19.60 -9.63 -3.89
C GLY A 93 -18.79 -10.82 -3.36
N ILE A 94 -18.92 -11.16 -2.07
CA ILE A 94 -18.31 -12.38 -1.50
C ILE A 94 -18.81 -13.62 -2.23
N ARG A 95 -20.10 -13.70 -2.52
CA ARG A 95 -20.70 -14.84 -3.22
C ARG A 95 -20.22 -14.97 -4.66
N ARG A 96 -19.92 -13.85 -5.32
CA ARG A 96 -19.35 -13.83 -6.68
C ARG A 96 -17.91 -14.36 -6.71
N GLY A 97 -17.16 -14.17 -5.63
CA GLY A 97 -15.93 -14.91 -5.32
C GLY A 97 -14.69 -14.55 -6.17
N ARG A 98 -14.81 -13.61 -7.11
CA ARG A 98 -13.67 -13.06 -7.86
C ARG A 98 -13.81 -11.55 -7.97
N PHE A 99 -12.69 -10.88 -8.14
CA PHE A 99 -12.65 -9.43 -8.32
C PHE A 99 -11.88 -9.09 -9.60
N TRP A 100 -12.40 -8.12 -10.34
CA TRP A 100 -11.72 -7.48 -11.45
C TRP A 100 -12.22 -6.04 -11.53
N SER A 101 -11.32 -5.07 -11.33
CA SER A 101 -11.69 -3.67 -11.43
C SER A 101 -11.57 -3.16 -12.88
N PRO A 102 -12.64 -2.73 -13.54
CA PRO A 102 -12.54 -2.02 -14.82
C PRO A 102 -11.70 -0.74 -14.69
N ASP A 103 -11.75 -0.10 -13.53
CA ASP A 103 -11.25 1.24 -13.25
C ASP A 103 -9.84 1.22 -12.60
N CYS A 104 -8.96 0.25 -12.90
CA CYS A 104 -7.51 0.37 -12.52
C CYS A 104 -6.80 1.54 -13.24
N GLU A 105 -7.57 2.47 -13.79
CA GLU A 105 -7.14 3.70 -14.39
C GLU A 105 -6.85 4.64 -13.22
N PHE A 106 -5.59 4.69 -12.79
CA PHE A 106 -5.05 5.93 -12.24
C PHE A 106 -5.13 6.97 -13.37
N GLU A 107 -6.33 7.50 -13.64
CA GLU A 107 -6.43 8.87 -14.11
C GLU A 107 -5.88 9.69 -12.96
N ALA A 108 -4.55 9.90 -12.98
CA ALA A 108 -3.96 11.01 -12.27
C ALA A 108 -4.69 12.24 -12.82
N VAL A 109 -5.75 12.63 -12.13
CA VAL A 109 -6.55 13.80 -12.45
C VAL A 109 -5.54 14.93 -12.54
N ARG A 110 -5.35 15.43 -13.76
CA ARG A 110 -4.45 16.55 -14.11
C ARG A 110 -4.89 17.88 -13.50
N ASP A 111 -5.74 17.84 -12.48
CA ASP A 111 -6.31 19.00 -11.85
C ASP A 111 -5.46 19.28 -10.61
N ASP A 112 -4.80 20.44 -10.60
CA ASP A 112 -3.78 20.86 -9.63
C ASP A 112 -4.28 20.89 -8.16
N ASN A 113 -5.55 20.53 -7.91
CA ASN A 113 -6.21 20.58 -6.60
C ASN A 113 -7.09 19.35 -6.28
N VAL A 114 -7.10 18.28 -7.08
CA VAL A 114 -7.94 17.11 -6.79
C VAL A 114 -7.07 15.99 -6.23
N SER A 115 -7.39 15.56 -5.00
CA SER A 115 -6.67 14.49 -4.32
C SER A 115 -6.60 13.25 -5.21
N LEU A 116 -5.42 12.64 -5.32
CA LEU A 116 -5.22 11.33 -5.97
C LEU A 116 -6.13 10.23 -5.39
N LEU A 117 -6.73 10.48 -4.22
CA LEU A 117 -7.64 9.61 -3.48
C LEU A 117 -9.10 9.69 -3.96
N GLU A 118 -9.45 10.69 -4.78
CA GLU A 118 -10.71 10.68 -5.53
C GLU A 118 -10.69 9.73 -6.72
N SER A 119 -9.53 9.15 -7.07
CA SER A 119 -9.48 8.05 -8.04
C SER A 119 -10.40 6.92 -7.55
N GLY A 120 -11.21 6.40 -8.47
CA GLY A 120 -12.36 5.52 -8.22
C GLY A 120 -12.01 4.10 -7.73
N ASP A 121 -10.96 3.95 -6.91
CA ASP A 121 -10.58 2.67 -6.36
C ASP A 121 -11.58 2.22 -5.28
N VAL A 122 -12.49 1.36 -5.74
CA VAL A 122 -13.50 0.68 -4.92
C VAL A 122 -12.84 -0.04 -3.74
N VAL A 123 -11.67 -0.67 -3.90
CA VAL A 123 -11.02 -1.41 -2.80
C VAL A 123 -10.52 -0.44 -1.74
N PHE A 124 -9.83 0.62 -2.15
CA PHE A 124 -9.33 1.65 -1.23
C PHE A 124 -10.46 2.25 -0.38
N ARG A 125 -11.62 2.56 -0.98
CA ARG A 125 -12.79 3.11 -0.26
C ARG A 125 -13.57 2.05 0.53
N LEU A 126 -13.56 0.79 0.08
CA LEU A 126 -14.19 -0.33 0.76
C LEU A 126 -13.45 -0.67 2.07
N VAL A 127 -12.12 -0.52 2.10
CA VAL A 127 -11.30 -0.89 3.26
C VAL A 127 -11.62 -0.11 4.54
N PRO A 128 -11.82 1.21 4.58
CA PRO A 128 -12.19 1.88 5.82
C PRO A 128 -13.70 1.71 6.12
N ARG A 129 -14.58 1.95 5.15
CA ARG A 129 -16.02 2.12 5.42
C ARG A 129 -16.77 0.80 5.57
N VAL A 130 -16.59 -0.14 4.63
CA VAL A 130 -17.27 -1.45 4.70
C VAL A 130 -16.66 -2.32 5.78
N ARG A 131 -15.33 -2.29 5.96
CA ARG A 131 -14.65 -3.00 7.06
C ARG A 131 -15.19 -2.56 8.42
N THR A 132 -15.50 -1.28 8.59
CA THR A 132 -16.13 -0.76 9.82
C THR A 132 -17.48 -1.42 10.06
N LEU A 133 -18.36 -1.42 9.05
CA LEU A 133 -19.67 -2.09 9.16
C LEU A 133 -19.55 -3.60 9.45
N LEU A 134 -18.61 -4.30 8.80
CA LEU A 134 -18.37 -5.73 9.05
C LEU A 134 -17.84 -5.98 10.47
N ALA A 135 -16.96 -5.11 10.97
CA ALA A 135 -16.42 -5.19 12.32
C ALA A 135 -17.54 -4.96 13.35
N LEU A 136 -18.39 -3.95 13.14
CA LEU A 136 -19.55 -3.66 13.98
C LEU A 136 -20.55 -4.82 13.98
N ARG A 137 -20.86 -5.41 12.80
CA ARG A 137 -21.70 -6.61 12.68
C ARG A 137 -21.16 -7.78 13.49
N THR A 138 -19.84 -7.98 13.46
CA THR A 138 -19.16 -9.02 14.25
C THR A 138 -19.23 -8.74 15.75
N LYS A 139 -18.98 -7.48 16.18
CA LYS A 139 -19.04 -7.08 17.60
C LYS A 139 -20.45 -7.18 18.16
N LEU A 140 -21.48 -6.82 17.39
CA LEU A 140 -22.87 -6.95 17.79
C LEU A 140 -23.27 -8.41 17.99
N ALA A 141 -22.93 -9.30 17.04
CA ALA A 141 -23.17 -10.74 17.19
C ALA A 141 -22.47 -11.32 18.44
N ARG A 142 -21.24 -10.89 18.72
CA ARG A 142 -20.52 -11.27 19.94
C ARG A 142 -21.25 -10.80 21.20
N ALA A 143 -21.69 -9.54 21.24
CA ALA A 143 -22.45 -8.99 22.37
C ALA A 143 -23.78 -9.73 22.60
N GLN A 144 -24.38 -10.26 21.53
CA GLN A 144 -25.59 -11.10 21.57
C GLN A 144 -25.31 -12.58 21.89
N ARG A 145 -24.04 -12.97 22.09
CA ARG A 145 -23.59 -14.36 22.30
C ARG A 145 -23.92 -15.30 21.13
N ASP A 146 -24.11 -14.78 19.93
CA ASP A 146 -24.26 -15.57 18.71
C ASP A 146 -22.88 -15.88 18.10
N LEU A 147 -22.23 -16.90 18.65
CA LEU A 147 -20.87 -17.29 18.26
C LEU A 147 -20.81 -17.87 16.83
N ASP A 148 -21.89 -18.47 16.33
CA ASP A 148 -21.94 -18.97 14.95
C ASP A 148 -21.90 -17.82 13.95
N SER A 149 -22.69 -16.77 14.18
CA SER A 149 -22.63 -15.55 13.35
C SER A 149 -21.26 -14.87 13.44
N VAL A 150 -20.66 -14.80 14.63
CA VAL A 150 -19.28 -14.26 14.78
C VAL A 150 -18.31 -15.04 13.90
N ALA A 151 -18.35 -16.37 13.94
CA ALA A 151 -17.47 -17.22 13.14
C ALA A 151 -17.67 -16.98 11.64
N ASP A 152 -18.92 -16.95 11.17
CA ASP A 152 -19.23 -16.65 9.76
C ASP A 152 -18.67 -15.30 9.33
N ARG A 153 -18.78 -14.27 10.17
CA ARG A 153 -18.28 -12.94 9.80
C ARG A 153 -16.77 -12.90 9.75
N LEU A 154 -16.07 -13.59 10.66
CA LEU A 154 -14.61 -13.71 10.58
C LEU A 154 -14.15 -14.47 9.34
N ILE A 155 -14.90 -15.48 8.89
CA ILE A 155 -14.67 -16.17 7.63
C ILE A 155 -14.88 -15.22 6.44
N ASP A 156 -15.92 -14.39 6.48
CA ASP A 156 -16.17 -13.37 5.45
C ASP A 156 -15.00 -12.38 5.34
N PHE A 157 -14.39 -11.95 6.46
CA PHE A 157 -13.17 -11.12 6.45
C PHE A 157 -12.01 -11.79 5.68
N LEU A 158 -11.75 -13.07 5.96
CA LEU A 158 -10.70 -13.82 5.27
C LEU A 158 -10.99 -13.96 3.77
N ARG A 159 -12.26 -14.21 3.41
CA ARG A 159 -12.71 -14.36 2.02
C ARG A 159 -12.59 -13.07 1.23
N ILE A 160 -13.02 -11.94 1.78
CA ILE A 160 -12.88 -10.63 1.13
C ILE A 160 -11.40 -10.38 0.81
N GLY A 161 -10.54 -10.53 1.82
CA GLY A 161 -9.10 -10.32 1.62
C GLY A 161 -8.52 -11.28 0.57
N ASN A 162 -8.91 -12.55 0.56
CA ASN A 162 -8.47 -13.51 -0.45
C ASN A 162 -8.95 -13.17 -1.86
N ILE A 163 -10.21 -12.75 -2.01
CA ILE A 163 -10.79 -12.31 -3.29
C ILE A 163 -9.97 -11.15 -3.86
N ILE A 164 -9.56 -10.20 -3.01
CA ILE A 164 -8.72 -9.07 -3.40
C ILE A 164 -7.29 -9.53 -3.73
N CYS A 165 -6.64 -10.30 -2.86
CA CYS A 165 -5.25 -10.75 -3.06
C CYS A 165 -5.06 -11.63 -4.31
N THR A 166 -6.05 -12.44 -4.66
CA THR A 166 -5.96 -13.39 -5.80
C THR A 166 -6.46 -12.79 -7.10
N SER A 167 -6.92 -11.54 -7.09
CA SER A 167 -7.47 -10.86 -8.25
C SER A 167 -6.42 -10.28 -9.20
N ASP A 168 -6.90 -9.86 -10.37
CA ASP A 168 -6.12 -9.12 -11.37
C ASP A 168 -6.08 -7.63 -10.99
N SER A 169 -5.47 -7.34 -9.84
CA SER A 169 -5.49 -6.02 -9.19
C SER A 169 -4.08 -5.47 -8.95
N SER A 170 -4.01 -4.21 -8.53
CA SER A 170 -2.75 -3.52 -8.26
C SER A 170 -2.06 -4.06 -7.00
N SER A 171 -0.78 -3.72 -6.77
CA SER A 171 -0.14 -4.02 -5.48
C SER A 171 -0.80 -3.32 -4.30
N ILE A 172 -1.40 -2.14 -4.50
CA ILE A 172 -2.15 -1.42 -3.47
C ILE A 172 -3.36 -2.26 -3.05
N ASP A 173 -4.16 -2.70 -4.01
CA ASP A 173 -5.29 -3.60 -3.77
C ASP A 173 -4.83 -4.85 -3.02
N PHE A 174 -3.76 -5.48 -3.48
CA PHE A 174 -3.18 -6.66 -2.86
C PHE A 174 -2.84 -6.41 -1.38
N ILE A 175 -2.15 -5.32 -1.06
CA ILE A 175 -1.78 -4.95 0.33
C ILE A 175 -3.04 -4.75 1.18
N LEU A 176 -4.06 -4.10 0.64
CA LEU A 176 -5.34 -3.90 1.32
C LEU A 176 -6.05 -5.23 1.58
N GLY A 177 -6.02 -6.16 0.62
CA GLY A 177 -6.50 -7.53 0.77
C GLY A 177 -5.76 -8.29 1.86
N VAL A 178 -4.43 -8.18 1.91
CA VAL A 178 -3.61 -8.75 2.98
C VAL A 178 -4.01 -8.17 4.34
N GLY A 179 -4.22 -6.85 4.42
CA GLY A 179 -4.71 -6.19 5.63
C GLY A 179 -6.06 -6.70 6.12
N PHE A 180 -6.98 -7.01 5.21
CA PHE A 180 -8.25 -7.69 5.54
C PHE A 180 -8.04 -9.06 6.16
N GLN A 181 -7.18 -9.89 5.55
CA GLN A 181 -6.91 -11.24 6.07
C GLN A 181 -6.19 -11.21 7.41
N MET A 182 -5.15 -10.38 7.57
CA MET A 182 -4.48 -10.18 8.86
C MET A 182 -5.47 -9.73 9.95
N GLY A 183 -6.37 -8.81 9.60
CA GLY A 183 -7.46 -8.38 10.49
C GLY A 183 -8.41 -9.51 10.89
N GLY A 184 -8.70 -10.43 9.96
CA GLY A 184 -9.47 -11.65 10.22
C GLY A 184 -8.74 -12.62 11.15
N TYR A 185 -7.49 -12.98 10.83
CA TYR A 185 -6.65 -13.89 11.64
C TYR A 185 -6.47 -13.36 13.07
N SER A 186 -6.14 -12.09 13.25
CA SER A 186 -6.03 -11.45 14.57
C SER A 186 -7.31 -11.55 15.39
N ARG A 187 -8.48 -11.40 14.75
CA ARG A 187 -9.78 -11.51 15.43
C ARG A 187 -10.14 -12.96 15.76
N ILE A 188 -9.80 -13.92 14.89
CA ILE A 188 -9.94 -15.35 15.16
C ILE A 188 -9.07 -15.74 16.35
N HIS A 189 -7.79 -15.35 16.34
CA HIS A 189 -6.87 -15.63 17.44
C HIS A 189 -7.39 -15.12 18.78
N ARG A 190 -7.91 -13.88 18.80
CA ARG A 190 -8.53 -13.29 20.00
C ARG A 190 -9.78 -14.05 20.44
N LEU A 191 -10.68 -14.36 19.51
CA LEU A 191 -11.91 -15.09 19.82
C LEU A 191 -11.60 -16.46 20.46
N VAL A 192 -10.67 -17.21 19.88
CA VAL A 192 -10.27 -18.55 20.33
C VAL A 192 -9.49 -18.50 21.66
N SER A 193 -8.76 -17.41 21.90
CA SER A 193 -8.06 -17.19 23.18
C SER A 193 -9.01 -16.83 24.32
N GLN A 194 -10.08 -16.08 24.05
CA GLN A 194 -10.95 -15.47 25.06
C GLN A 194 -12.25 -16.23 25.34
N GLU A 195 -12.74 -17.03 24.39
CA GLU A 195 -14.04 -17.70 24.50
C GLU A 195 -13.89 -19.23 24.45
N ASN A 196 -14.73 -19.93 25.20
CA ASN A 196 -14.87 -21.40 25.10
C ASN A 196 -15.76 -21.74 23.90
N LEU A 197 -15.15 -21.85 22.72
CA LEU A 197 -15.88 -22.11 21.47
C LEU A 197 -16.30 -23.59 21.34
N PRO A 198 -17.53 -23.86 20.89
CA PRO A 198 -17.95 -25.20 20.48
C PRO A 198 -17.05 -25.82 19.40
N ARG A 199 -16.89 -27.15 19.44
CA ARG A 199 -16.04 -27.91 18.51
C ARG A 199 -16.36 -27.63 17.03
N HIS A 200 -17.64 -27.48 16.67
CA HIS A 200 -18.04 -27.22 15.28
C HIS A 200 -17.58 -25.84 14.80
N ILE A 201 -17.55 -24.83 15.67
CA ILE A 201 -17.04 -23.49 15.34
C ILE A 201 -15.53 -23.54 15.13
N LEU A 202 -14.80 -24.21 16.03
CA LEU A 202 -13.35 -24.40 15.90
C LEU A 202 -12.99 -25.10 14.58
N GLN A 203 -13.73 -26.14 14.20
CA GLN A 203 -13.54 -26.86 12.92
C GLN A 203 -13.78 -25.95 11.71
N ARG A 204 -14.86 -25.15 11.72
CA ARG A 204 -15.18 -24.21 10.63
C ARG A 204 -14.10 -23.14 10.46
N LEU A 205 -13.66 -22.53 11.56
CA LEU A 205 -12.58 -21.53 11.55
C LEU A 205 -11.26 -22.17 11.08
N LEU A 206 -10.94 -23.38 11.52
CA LEU A 206 -9.72 -24.08 11.08
C LEU A 206 -9.75 -24.39 9.57
N SER A 207 -10.88 -24.89 9.05
CA SER A 207 -11.02 -25.10 7.60
C SER A 207 -10.82 -23.78 6.84
N ALA A 208 -11.54 -22.73 7.24
CA ALA A 208 -11.45 -21.44 6.56
C ALA A 208 -10.06 -20.82 6.61
N THR A 209 -9.33 -20.96 7.72
CA THR A 209 -7.95 -20.45 7.85
C THR A 209 -6.95 -21.24 7.01
N MET A 210 -7.19 -22.54 6.77
CA MET A 210 -6.37 -23.37 5.90
C MET A 210 -6.71 -23.20 4.40
N ASP A 211 -7.90 -22.73 4.05
CA ASP A 211 -8.31 -22.60 2.65
C ASP A 211 -7.91 -21.25 2.02
N GLN A 212 -7.50 -20.26 2.82
CA GLN A 212 -7.30 -18.87 2.39
C GLN A 212 -5.80 -18.52 2.37
N HIS A 213 -5.09 -19.05 1.36
CA HIS A 213 -3.65 -18.88 1.21
C HIS A 213 -3.29 -17.97 0.04
N VAL A 214 -2.52 -16.93 0.34
CA VAL A 214 -1.89 -16.06 -0.66
C VAL A 214 -0.53 -16.64 -1.04
N THR A 215 -0.31 -16.81 -2.33
CA THR A 215 0.90 -17.43 -2.90
C THR A 215 1.88 -16.38 -3.40
N ASN A 216 3.12 -16.80 -3.62
CA ASN A 216 4.12 -15.95 -4.28
C ASN A 216 3.69 -15.57 -5.71
N GLU A 217 2.92 -16.43 -6.40
CA GLU A 217 2.38 -16.11 -7.72
C GLU A 217 1.34 -14.99 -7.68
N ASP A 218 0.59 -14.84 -6.60
CA ASP A 218 -0.35 -13.72 -6.44
C ASP A 218 0.39 -12.39 -6.29
N VAL A 219 1.51 -12.38 -5.54
CA VAL A 219 2.41 -11.21 -5.44
C VAL A 219 3.05 -10.90 -6.79
N ILE A 220 3.48 -11.92 -7.53
CA ILE A 220 4.07 -11.74 -8.86
C ILE A 220 3.04 -11.14 -9.81
N ARG A 221 1.81 -11.65 -9.78
CA ARG A 221 0.70 -11.17 -10.62
C ARG A 221 0.43 -9.68 -10.39
N CYS A 222 0.30 -9.22 -9.14
CA CYS A 222 0.00 -7.81 -8.88
C CYS A 222 1.15 -6.88 -9.31
N VAL A 223 2.41 -7.28 -9.13
CA VAL A 223 3.56 -6.51 -9.64
C VAL A 223 3.57 -6.44 -11.18
N CYS A 224 3.21 -7.53 -11.86
CA CYS A 224 3.09 -7.51 -13.31
C CYS A 224 1.90 -6.64 -13.77
N VAL A 225 0.79 -6.61 -13.03
CA VAL A 225 -0.33 -5.68 -13.28
C VAL A 225 0.14 -4.24 -13.16
N ASP A 226 0.80 -3.87 -12.07
CA ASP A 226 1.31 -2.50 -11.87
C ASP A 226 2.32 -2.11 -12.95
N MET A 227 3.25 -3.01 -13.29
CA MET A 227 4.19 -2.76 -14.37
C MET A 227 3.45 -2.45 -15.68
N VAL A 228 2.50 -3.30 -16.10
CA VAL A 228 1.85 -3.16 -17.40
C VAL A 228 0.88 -1.97 -17.45
N TYR A 229 0.04 -1.82 -16.42
CA TYR A 229 -1.09 -0.91 -16.44
C TYR A 229 -0.81 0.45 -15.79
N ASP A 230 0.25 0.57 -14.99
CA ASP A 230 0.68 1.84 -14.41
C ASP A 230 2.07 2.24 -14.95
N GLY A 231 3.08 1.42 -14.70
CA GLY A 231 4.48 1.69 -15.03
C GLY A 231 4.75 1.95 -16.52
N LEU A 232 4.38 1.01 -17.39
CA LEU A 232 4.59 1.13 -18.84
C LEU A 232 3.72 2.20 -19.48
N ASN A 233 2.53 2.45 -18.93
CA ASN A 233 1.66 3.54 -19.39
C ASN A 233 2.30 4.90 -19.08
N ARG A 234 2.87 5.08 -17.89
CA ARG A 234 3.65 6.28 -17.54
C ARG A 234 4.86 6.46 -18.46
N ILE A 235 5.61 5.40 -18.73
CA ILE A 235 6.75 5.42 -19.66
C ILE A 235 6.31 5.89 -21.05
N ASP A 236 5.14 5.45 -21.54
CA ASP A 236 4.66 5.80 -22.88
C ASP A 236 4.17 7.26 -22.99
N GLN A 237 3.79 7.89 -21.87
CA GLN A 237 3.36 9.29 -21.86
C GLN A 237 4.53 10.28 -22.03
N VAL A 238 5.77 9.89 -21.72
CA VAL A 238 6.95 10.76 -21.83
C VAL A 238 7.38 10.90 -23.30
N PRO A 239 7.46 12.09 -23.91
CA PRO A 239 7.96 12.23 -25.27
C PRO A 239 9.41 11.71 -25.44
N GLU A 240 9.76 11.08 -26.57
CA GLU A 240 11.12 10.54 -26.79
C GLU A 240 12.20 11.63 -26.82
N SER A 241 11.85 12.85 -27.24
CA SER A 241 12.71 14.03 -27.28
C SER A 241 12.41 15.00 -26.13
N ALA A 242 11.83 14.51 -25.03
CA ALA A 242 11.52 15.34 -23.87
C ALA A 242 12.81 15.92 -23.27
N ASP A 243 12.77 17.21 -22.95
CA ASP A 243 13.82 17.83 -22.15
C ASP A 243 13.75 17.37 -20.68
N PHE A 244 14.76 17.74 -19.89
CA PHE A 244 14.81 17.39 -18.47
C PHE A 244 13.52 17.76 -17.74
N ASP A 245 12.99 18.96 -17.99
CA ASP A 245 11.81 19.47 -17.30
C ASP A 245 10.57 18.65 -17.65
N THR A 246 10.35 18.34 -18.93
CA THR A 246 9.24 17.50 -19.36
C THR A 246 9.34 16.10 -18.75
N VAL A 247 10.53 15.50 -18.73
CA VAL A 247 10.73 14.19 -18.09
C VAL A 247 10.50 14.28 -16.58
N PHE A 248 10.99 15.32 -15.92
CA PHE A 248 10.79 15.54 -14.49
C PHE A 248 9.30 15.65 -14.16
N GLU A 249 8.55 16.49 -14.89
CA GLU A 249 7.11 16.68 -14.68
C GLU A 249 6.32 15.37 -14.86
N HIS A 250 6.61 14.59 -15.91
CA HIS A 250 5.85 13.39 -16.23
C HIS A 250 6.24 12.15 -15.41
N VAL A 251 7.44 12.13 -14.83
CA VAL A 251 8.01 10.91 -14.23
C VAL A 251 8.35 11.09 -12.76
N VAL A 252 9.00 12.21 -12.45
CA VAL A 252 9.59 12.44 -11.13
C VAL A 252 8.61 13.17 -10.22
N ARG A 253 7.97 14.23 -10.72
CA ARG A 253 7.02 15.04 -9.95
C ARG A 253 5.81 14.22 -9.51
N LEU A 254 5.28 13.36 -10.39
CA LEU A 254 4.17 12.45 -10.05
C LEU A 254 4.52 11.46 -8.93
N HIS A 255 5.77 10.99 -8.86
CA HIS A 255 6.21 10.12 -7.77
C HIS A 255 6.20 10.86 -6.43
N TYR A 256 6.62 12.13 -6.41
CA TYR A 256 6.53 12.99 -5.23
C TYR A 256 5.12 13.49 -4.93
N TYR A 257 4.25 13.56 -5.94
CA TYR A 257 2.85 13.91 -5.75
C TYR A 257 2.08 12.86 -4.98
N ASN A 258 2.43 11.58 -5.03
CA ASN A 258 1.80 10.57 -4.18
C ASN A 258 2.08 10.85 -2.69
N ASP A 259 3.29 11.28 -2.36
CA ASP A 259 3.64 11.71 -1.00
C ASP A 259 2.94 13.05 -0.65
N LEU A 260 2.90 14.00 -1.60
CA LEU A 260 2.21 15.29 -1.44
C LEU A 260 0.70 15.15 -1.29
N SER A 261 0.05 14.26 -2.05
CA SER A 261 -1.39 14.02 -2.01
C SER A 261 -1.81 13.28 -0.76
N THR A 262 -0.94 12.39 -0.27
CA THR A 262 -1.12 11.72 1.02
C THR A 262 -1.04 12.74 2.15
N ALA A 263 -0.03 13.62 2.13
CA ALA A 263 0.09 14.71 3.11
C ALA A 263 -1.03 15.75 3.00
N LEU A 264 -1.43 16.16 1.79
CA LEU A 264 -2.57 17.05 1.56
C LEU A 264 -3.89 16.46 2.07
N PHE A 265 -4.08 15.14 1.92
CA PHE A 265 -5.23 14.44 2.48
C PHE A 265 -5.22 14.44 4.00
N PHE A 266 -4.08 14.15 4.64
CA PHE A 266 -3.98 14.28 6.10
C PHE A 266 -4.15 15.73 6.56
N ALA A 267 -3.74 16.72 5.77
CA ALA A 267 -3.98 18.13 6.06
C ALA A 267 -5.46 18.53 5.97
N ASP A 268 -6.18 18.09 4.93
CA ASP A 268 -7.61 18.39 4.74
C ASP A 268 -8.52 17.59 5.68
N GLU A 269 -8.21 16.32 5.96
CA GLU A 269 -9.06 15.42 6.77
C GLU A 269 -8.66 15.32 8.24
N CYS A 270 -7.45 15.74 8.61
CA CYS A 270 -6.95 15.72 9.99
C CYS A 270 -6.47 17.10 10.48
N GLY A 271 -6.75 18.17 9.72
CA GLY A 271 -6.47 19.55 10.10
C GLY A 271 -4.98 19.91 10.20
N GLU A 272 -4.09 19.22 9.48
CA GLU A 272 -2.66 19.57 9.49
C GLU A 272 -2.40 20.96 8.86
N ASP A 273 -1.40 21.65 9.41
CA ASP A 273 -1.10 23.06 9.13
C ASP A 273 -0.66 23.30 7.68
N SER A 274 -1.10 24.41 7.08
CA SER A 274 -0.76 24.83 5.69
C SER A 274 0.75 24.94 5.40
N ASP A 275 1.57 24.98 6.46
CA ASP A 275 3.02 24.96 6.41
C ASP A 275 3.59 23.61 5.90
N SER A 276 2.89 22.49 6.08
CA SER A 276 3.32 21.17 5.61
C SER A 276 3.32 21.06 4.08
N VAL A 277 2.29 21.64 3.44
CA VAL A 277 2.13 21.66 1.98
C VAL A 277 3.19 22.53 1.32
N SER A 278 3.42 23.73 1.86
CA SER A 278 4.44 24.66 1.34
C SER A 278 5.85 24.06 1.47
N THR A 279 6.11 23.35 2.57
CA THR A 279 7.35 22.61 2.81
C THR A 279 7.58 21.53 1.76
N LEU A 280 6.57 20.73 1.45
CA LEU A 280 6.68 19.67 0.45
C LEU A 280 6.87 20.22 -0.97
N GLN A 281 6.24 21.33 -1.33
CA GLN A 281 6.48 22.02 -2.61
C GLN A 281 7.92 22.52 -2.72
N GLN A 282 8.48 23.12 -1.67
CA GLN A 282 9.89 23.52 -1.63
C GLN A 282 10.83 22.33 -1.79
N GLN A 283 10.50 21.18 -1.18
CA GLN A 283 11.27 19.96 -1.37
C GLN A 283 11.25 19.51 -2.83
N ILE A 284 10.08 19.48 -3.48
CA ILE A 284 9.95 19.05 -4.88
C ILE A 284 10.82 19.92 -5.80
N GLU A 285 10.78 21.25 -5.65
CA GLU A 285 11.57 22.13 -6.52
C GLU A 285 13.07 22.07 -6.23
N TRP A 286 13.46 21.91 -4.97
CA TRP A 286 14.86 21.62 -4.65
C TRP A 286 15.34 20.32 -5.31
N ARG A 287 14.52 19.25 -5.25
CA ARG A 287 14.85 17.97 -5.90
C ARG A 287 14.98 18.13 -7.41
N ARG A 288 14.14 18.96 -8.04
CA ARG A 288 14.24 19.33 -9.45
C ARG A 288 15.57 19.98 -9.78
N GLU A 289 15.97 21.00 -9.02
CA GLU A 289 17.23 21.72 -9.23
C GLU A 289 18.45 20.81 -9.11
N LYS A 290 18.48 19.94 -8.09
CA LYS A 290 19.59 19.00 -7.89
C LYS A 290 19.68 17.96 -9.00
N LEU A 291 18.56 17.37 -9.40
CA LEU A 291 18.54 16.44 -10.53
C LEU A 291 18.99 17.12 -11.81
N ARG A 292 18.58 18.36 -12.04
CA ARG A 292 19.02 19.15 -13.20
C ARG A 292 20.53 19.34 -13.18
N TYR A 293 21.11 19.73 -12.04
CA TYR A 293 22.55 19.91 -11.89
C TYR A 293 23.33 18.61 -12.14
N LEU A 294 22.92 17.51 -11.48
CA LEU A 294 23.58 16.21 -11.59
C LEU A 294 23.55 15.64 -13.01
N LEU A 295 22.47 15.91 -13.76
CA LEU A 295 22.26 15.36 -15.10
C LEU A 295 22.54 16.35 -16.24
N GLU A 296 22.88 17.60 -15.93
CA GLU A 296 23.20 18.59 -16.95
C GLU A 296 24.30 18.07 -17.89
N GLY A 297 24.15 18.30 -19.20
CA GLY A 297 25.09 17.84 -20.22
C GLY A 297 25.04 16.33 -20.54
N HIS A 298 24.14 15.57 -19.91
CA HIS A 298 23.96 14.16 -20.23
C HIS A 298 23.34 13.99 -21.64
N PRO A 299 23.87 13.09 -22.49
CA PRO A 299 23.43 12.99 -23.89
C PRO A 299 22.03 12.37 -24.08
N CYS A 300 21.59 11.52 -23.16
CA CYS A 300 20.27 10.87 -23.23
C CYS A 300 19.71 10.57 -21.83
N LEU A 301 18.90 11.48 -21.28
CA LEU A 301 18.35 11.38 -19.92
C LEU A 301 17.34 10.24 -19.74
N PHE A 302 16.56 10.00 -20.78
CA PHE A 302 15.46 9.04 -20.77
C PHE A 302 15.33 8.38 -22.15
N ALA A 303 15.11 7.07 -22.17
CA ALA A 303 14.85 6.31 -23.39
C ALA A 303 13.77 5.25 -23.13
N LYS A 304 12.55 5.48 -23.64
CA LYS A 304 11.38 4.62 -23.43
C LYS A 304 11.67 3.13 -23.55
N LYS A 305 12.24 2.74 -24.69
CA LYS A 305 12.56 1.34 -24.99
C LYS A 305 13.47 0.74 -23.93
N LYS A 306 14.61 1.38 -23.65
CA LYS A 306 15.56 0.90 -22.65
C LYS A 306 14.94 0.85 -21.25
N THR A 307 14.08 1.80 -20.91
CA THR A 307 13.36 1.82 -19.64
C THR A 307 12.41 0.63 -19.54
N ALA A 308 11.65 0.33 -20.59
CA ALA A 308 10.72 -0.79 -20.62
C ALA A 308 11.42 -2.16 -20.57
N GLU A 309 12.50 -2.33 -21.35
CA GLU A 309 13.36 -3.53 -21.29
C GLU A 309 13.89 -3.75 -19.86
N PHE A 310 14.40 -2.68 -19.24
CA PHE A 310 14.92 -2.73 -17.88
C PHE A 310 13.83 -3.04 -16.85
N PHE A 311 12.63 -2.46 -16.99
CA PHE A 311 11.49 -2.74 -16.11
C PHE A 311 11.09 -4.21 -16.19
N GLY A 312 10.83 -4.69 -17.40
CA GLY A 312 10.46 -6.08 -17.64
C GLY A 312 11.51 -7.06 -17.10
N GLN A 313 12.79 -6.78 -17.32
CA GLN A 313 13.88 -7.62 -16.84
C GLN A 313 13.94 -7.64 -15.30
N GLN A 314 13.78 -6.50 -14.63
CA GLN A 314 13.75 -6.45 -13.16
C GLN A 314 12.58 -7.24 -12.57
N VAL A 315 11.37 -7.12 -13.14
CA VAL A 315 10.21 -7.92 -12.70
C VAL A 315 10.47 -9.40 -12.91
N LEU A 316 11.05 -9.79 -14.05
CA LEU A 316 11.34 -11.20 -14.35
C LEU A 316 12.38 -11.78 -13.39
N ASP A 317 13.47 -11.06 -13.14
CA ASP A 317 14.52 -11.52 -12.24
C ASP A 317 14.02 -11.60 -10.80
N TRP A 318 13.21 -10.63 -10.37
CA TRP A 318 12.55 -10.66 -9.07
C TRP A 318 11.57 -11.85 -8.95
N ALA A 319 10.70 -12.07 -9.94
CA ALA A 319 9.77 -13.19 -9.96
C ALA A 319 10.48 -14.55 -9.91
N LYS A 320 11.59 -14.71 -10.64
CA LYS A 320 12.44 -15.91 -10.58
C LYS A 320 13.00 -16.14 -9.17
N ARG A 321 13.48 -15.08 -8.50
CA ARG A 321 13.97 -15.16 -7.13
C ARG A 321 12.85 -15.54 -6.16
N LEU A 322 11.67 -14.95 -6.30
CA LEU A 322 10.54 -15.24 -5.41
C LEU A 322 10.07 -16.69 -5.57
N ARG A 323 9.96 -17.20 -6.80
CA ARG A 323 9.69 -18.63 -7.09
C ARG A 323 10.76 -19.56 -6.52
N ALA A 324 12.03 -19.17 -6.58
CA ALA A 324 13.12 -19.95 -6.00
C ALA A 324 13.10 -19.92 -4.46
N SER A 325 12.52 -18.89 -3.86
CA SER A 325 12.45 -18.70 -2.39
C SER A 325 11.33 -19.47 -1.70
N ASP A 326 10.54 -20.26 -2.44
CA ASP A 326 9.52 -21.16 -1.87
C ASP A 326 10.09 -22.21 -0.88
N SER A 327 11.43 -22.31 -0.76
CA SER A 327 12.10 -23.10 0.28
C SER A 327 12.27 -22.31 1.59
N GLU A 328 11.21 -22.18 2.41
CA GLU A 328 11.16 -21.91 3.88
C GLU A 328 12.08 -20.87 4.55
N SER A 329 13.00 -20.20 3.84
CA SER A 329 13.93 -19.26 4.45
C SER A 329 13.26 -17.90 4.56
N ASN A 330 13.35 -17.30 5.75
CA ASN A 330 13.13 -15.89 6.07
C ASN A 330 14.04 -14.97 5.23
N GLY A 331 13.93 -15.05 3.92
CA GLY A 331 14.63 -14.19 2.99
C GLY A 331 13.94 -12.84 3.04
N MET A 332 14.45 -11.94 3.89
CA MET A 332 14.54 -10.56 3.42
C MET A 332 15.13 -10.67 2.02
N LEU A 333 14.30 -10.44 1.00
CA LEU A 333 14.84 -10.07 -0.31
C LEU A 333 15.82 -8.94 -0.01
N PRO A 334 17.07 -8.98 -0.50
CA PRO A 334 17.94 -7.84 -0.35
C PRO A 334 17.13 -6.64 -0.83
N SER A 335 16.83 -5.74 0.11
CA SER A 335 16.40 -4.39 -0.21
C SER A 335 17.33 -3.91 -1.32
N GLY A 336 16.83 -3.14 -2.30
CA GLY A 336 17.64 -2.62 -3.40
C GLY A 336 18.91 -1.83 -3.01
N ASN A 337 19.30 -1.84 -1.73
CA ASN A 337 20.58 -1.48 -1.13
C ASN A 337 21.78 -2.33 -1.61
N ASP A 338 21.58 -3.50 -2.22
CA ASP A 338 22.64 -4.19 -2.96
C ASP A 338 22.86 -3.55 -4.35
N ASP A 339 22.93 -2.22 -4.40
CA ASP A 339 23.56 -1.52 -5.50
C ASP A 339 25.08 -1.57 -5.27
N PRO A 340 25.85 -2.40 -5.98
CA PRO A 340 27.30 -2.50 -5.79
C PRO A 340 28.04 -1.19 -6.07
N HIS A 341 27.35 -0.17 -6.60
CA HIS A 341 27.92 1.13 -6.91
C HIS A 341 27.45 2.27 -6.00
N GLY A 342 26.47 2.08 -5.10
CA GLY A 342 26.00 3.13 -4.19
C GLY A 342 25.37 4.37 -4.86
N ILE A 343 25.18 4.34 -6.18
CA ILE A 343 24.78 5.49 -7.01
C ILE A 343 23.39 6.01 -6.62
N PHE A 344 22.52 5.13 -6.11
CA PHE A 344 21.16 5.48 -5.71
C PHE A 344 20.99 5.93 -4.25
N LYS A 345 22.02 5.84 -3.39
CA LYS A 345 22.01 6.48 -2.06
C LYS A 345 22.01 8.02 -2.14
N ILE A 346 22.33 8.56 -3.32
CA ILE A 346 22.46 9.99 -3.61
C ILE A 346 21.20 10.51 -4.35
N TRP A 347 20.24 9.64 -4.67
CA TRP A 347 19.11 9.99 -5.52
C TRP A 347 17.93 10.61 -4.75
N PRO A 348 17.42 11.79 -5.14
CA PRO A 348 16.40 12.56 -4.42
C PRO A 348 15.12 11.85 -3.96
N ALA A 349 14.70 10.78 -4.64
CA ALA A 349 13.48 10.01 -4.33
C ALA A 349 13.67 8.95 -3.24
N GLN A 350 14.90 8.50 -3.01
CA GLN A 350 15.21 7.50 -1.98
C GLN A 350 15.92 8.13 -0.76
N LEU A 351 15.97 9.46 -0.74
CA LEU A 351 16.44 10.23 0.41
C LEU A 351 15.35 10.17 1.46
N GLN A 352 15.56 9.35 2.49
CA GLN A 352 14.78 9.51 3.71
C GLN A 352 14.91 10.96 4.21
N PRO A 353 13.95 11.49 4.97
CA PRO A 353 14.01 12.87 5.49
C PRO A 353 15.35 13.21 6.17
N GLY A 354 15.99 12.23 6.83
CA GLY A 354 17.35 12.38 7.39
C GLY A 354 18.47 12.55 6.34
N VAL A 355 18.36 11.96 5.14
CA VAL A 355 19.34 12.09 4.05
C VAL A 355 19.13 13.39 3.24
N ALA A 356 17.92 13.95 3.26
CA ALA A 356 17.70 15.28 2.69
C ALA A 356 18.67 16.29 3.35
N ILE A 357 18.90 16.21 4.65
CA ILE A 357 19.78 17.11 5.40
C ILE A 357 21.26 16.97 4.99
N SER A 358 21.72 15.76 4.61
CA SER A 358 23.05 15.55 4.02
C SER A 358 23.18 15.90 2.55
N LEU A 359 22.11 16.27 1.85
CA LEU A 359 22.15 16.61 0.42
C LEU A 359 21.68 18.05 0.13
N LEU A 360 20.90 18.65 1.04
CA LEU A 360 20.26 19.95 0.94
C LEU A 360 21.21 21.16 1.08
N GLY A 361 22.50 20.96 1.35
CA GLY A 361 23.39 22.09 1.60
C GLY A 361 22.98 22.86 2.86
N ASP A 362 23.22 24.17 2.85
CA ASP A 362 22.76 25.13 3.87
C ASP A 362 21.44 25.83 3.50
N SER A 363 20.54 25.16 2.78
CA SER A 363 19.22 25.75 2.52
C SER A 363 18.46 26.03 3.82
N ASP A 364 17.59 27.05 3.83
CA ASP A 364 16.79 27.43 5.00
C ASP A 364 15.96 26.24 5.52
N PHE A 365 15.43 25.44 4.60
CA PHE A 365 14.72 24.20 4.90
C PHE A 365 15.61 23.14 5.57
N ALA A 366 16.85 22.94 5.10
CA ALA A 366 17.79 22.00 5.71
C ALA A 366 18.14 22.39 7.15
N ARG A 367 18.32 23.70 7.38
CA ARG A 367 18.64 24.24 8.71
C ARG A 367 17.49 24.04 9.67
N GLU A 368 16.26 24.31 9.23
CA GLU A 368 15.07 24.16 10.06
C GLU A 368 14.76 22.69 10.37
N HIS A 369 14.84 21.80 9.37
CA HIS A 369 14.64 20.37 9.59
C HIS A 369 15.77 19.75 10.43
N ARG A 370 17.01 20.26 10.33
CA ARG A 370 18.12 19.84 11.20
C ARG A 370 17.82 20.21 12.66
N ARG A 371 17.36 21.44 12.90
CA ARG A 371 16.92 21.92 14.21
C ARG A 371 15.80 21.04 14.80
N MET A 372 14.75 20.76 14.02
CA MET A 372 13.63 19.93 14.47
C MET A 372 14.04 18.52 14.87
N VAL A 373 14.98 17.90 14.14
CA VAL A 373 15.42 16.54 14.44
C VAL A 373 16.42 16.49 15.60
N GLU A 374 17.31 17.49 15.72
CA GLU A 374 18.18 17.67 16.89
C GLU A 374 17.40 17.88 18.19
N GLU A 375 16.17 18.41 18.11
CA GLU A 375 15.26 18.57 19.25
C GLU A 375 14.56 17.27 19.68
N VAL A 376 14.53 16.24 18.82
CA VAL A 376 13.73 15.00 19.03
C VAL A 376 14.60 13.76 19.28
N ILE A 377 15.86 13.73 18.82
CA ILE A 377 16.72 12.54 18.92
C ILE A 377 17.59 12.53 20.19
N ASP A 378 17.60 11.39 20.90
CA ASP A 378 18.45 11.15 22.07
C ASP A 378 19.95 11.05 21.70
N THR A 379 20.81 11.53 22.59
CA THR A 379 22.22 11.91 22.35
C THR A 379 23.11 10.84 21.69
N GLU A 380 22.83 9.54 21.85
CA GLU A 380 23.60 8.45 21.23
C GLU A 380 23.21 8.14 19.77
N ALA A 381 21.96 8.45 19.37
CA ALA A 381 21.54 8.35 17.97
C ALA A 381 22.00 9.57 17.14
N VAL A 382 22.49 10.62 17.80
CA VAL A 382 22.96 11.87 17.17
C VAL A 382 24.25 11.68 16.36
N GLU A 383 25.22 10.85 16.79
CA GLU A 383 26.48 10.68 16.03
C GLU A 383 26.28 9.96 14.69
N GLY A 384 25.48 8.89 14.69
CA GLY A 384 25.10 8.19 13.47
C GLY A 384 24.26 9.07 12.53
N TRP A 385 23.45 9.96 13.11
CA TRP A 385 22.61 10.88 12.36
C TRP A 385 23.38 12.10 11.82
N GLN A 386 24.36 12.63 12.56
CA GLN A 386 25.23 13.75 12.14
C GLN A 386 26.03 13.42 10.88
N GLN A 387 26.49 12.17 10.71
CA GLN A 387 27.13 11.74 9.46
C GLN A 387 26.17 11.78 8.26
N TRP A 388 24.86 11.62 8.49
CA TRP A 388 23.80 11.63 7.49
C TRP A 388 23.13 13.00 7.36
N ALA A 389 23.54 13.99 8.15
CA ALA A 389 23.01 15.35 8.16
C ALA A 389 23.98 16.39 7.59
N ASN A 390 25.21 16.01 7.22
CA ASN A 390 26.19 16.92 6.63
C ASN A 390 26.03 17.00 5.11
N PRO A 391 25.88 18.21 4.53
CA PRO A 391 25.73 18.36 3.09
C PRO A 391 26.92 17.73 2.33
N PRO A 392 26.70 17.27 1.09
CA PRO A 392 27.74 16.59 0.34
C PRO A 392 28.75 17.65 -0.09
N THR A 393 30.02 17.34 0.05
CA THR A 393 31.09 18.20 -0.45
C THR A 393 31.00 18.34 -1.96
N ASP A 394 31.54 19.44 -2.52
CA ASP A 394 31.62 19.63 -3.97
C ASP A 394 32.32 18.44 -4.68
N ALA A 395 33.28 17.81 -4.00
CA ALA A 395 33.97 16.62 -4.49
C ALA A 395 33.05 15.39 -4.57
N GLU A 396 32.19 15.17 -3.57
CA GLU A 396 31.19 14.10 -3.56
C GLU A 396 30.10 14.35 -4.60
N LEU A 397 29.68 15.60 -4.78
CA LEU A 397 28.73 16.00 -5.82
C LEU A 397 29.29 15.77 -7.23
N GLU A 398 30.53 16.17 -7.49
CA GLU A 398 31.16 15.95 -8.80
C GLU A 398 31.45 14.46 -9.05
N ALA A 399 31.78 13.68 -8.00
CA ALA A 399 31.89 12.22 -8.12
C ALA A 399 30.54 11.58 -8.49
N ALA A 400 29.47 11.93 -7.77
CA ALA A 400 28.11 11.46 -8.05
C ALA A 400 27.64 11.87 -9.45
N ARG A 401 27.99 13.10 -9.87
CA ARG A 401 27.72 13.60 -11.22
C ARG A 401 28.44 12.76 -12.28
N GLY A 402 29.70 12.39 -12.04
CA GLY A 402 30.46 11.50 -12.90
C GLY A 402 29.82 10.12 -13.04
N GLU A 403 29.39 9.54 -11.92
CA GLU A 403 28.71 8.24 -11.88
C GLU A 403 27.36 8.26 -12.60
N LEU A 404 26.53 9.28 -12.33
CA LEU A 404 25.23 9.44 -12.97
C LEU A 404 25.34 9.68 -14.48
N ARG A 405 26.36 10.43 -14.91
CA ARG A 405 26.65 10.64 -16.34
C ARG A 405 27.19 9.40 -17.06
N ALA A 406 27.76 8.45 -16.33
CA ALA A 406 28.17 7.16 -16.89
C ALA A 406 26.98 6.20 -17.07
N ILE A 407 25.85 6.45 -16.41
CA ILE A 407 24.66 5.62 -16.53
C ILE A 407 23.91 5.98 -17.82
N ASP A 408 23.79 5.00 -18.71
CA ASP A 408 22.86 5.09 -19.82
C ASP A 408 21.40 5.05 -19.32
N ASN A 409 20.56 5.97 -19.81
CA ASN A 409 19.15 6.12 -19.42
C ASN A 409 18.94 6.29 -17.90
N PRO A 410 19.55 7.31 -17.25
CA PRO A 410 19.57 7.42 -15.80
C PRO A 410 18.18 7.62 -15.19
N ILE A 411 17.33 8.45 -15.81
CA ILE A 411 15.97 8.69 -15.31
C ILE A 411 15.09 7.45 -15.52
N GLY A 412 15.26 6.73 -16.64
CA GLY A 412 14.55 5.48 -16.87
C GLY A 412 14.86 4.43 -15.80
N ARG A 413 16.13 4.26 -15.44
CA ARG A 413 16.53 3.33 -14.37
C ARG A 413 15.98 3.72 -13.00
N MET A 414 15.99 5.02 -12.69
CA MET A 414 15.36 5.53 -11.48
C MET A 414 13.87 5.16 -11.43
N LEU A 415 13.12 5.48 -12.50
CA LEU A 415 11.68 5.23 -12.54
C LEU A 415 11.33 3.78 -12.23
N VAL A 416 12.07 2.83 -12.84
CA VAL A 416 11.82 1.42 -12.59
C VAL A 416 12.08 1.06 -11.12
N LYS A 417 13.18 1.53 -10.53
CA LYS A 417 13.51 1.25 -9.14
C LYS A 417 12.52 1.86 -8.14
N THR A 418 11.95 3.03 -8.43
CA THR A 418 10.99 3.69 -7.55
C THR A 418 9.56 3.15 -7.70
N THR A 419 9.19 2.73 -8.91
CA THR A 419 7.87 2.12 -9.18
C THR A 419 7.83 0.69 -8.66
N MET A 420 8.94 -0.04 -8.71
CA MET A 420 9.06 -1.36 -8.11
C MET A 420 9.44 -1.29 -6.63
N ASN A 421 8.44 -1.22 -5.75
CA ASN A 421 8.64 -1.56 -4.34
C ASN A 421 7.96 -2.90 -3.95
N PRO A 422 8.40 -4.04 -4.53
CA PRO A 422 7.84 -5.36 -4.21
C PRO A 422 8.12 -5.79 -2.76
N ILE A 423 8.98 -5.06 -2.04
CA ILE A 423 9.35 -5.33 -0.65
C ILE A 423 8.10 -5.24 0.23
N ILE A 424 7.22 -4.27 0.01
CA ILE A 424 6.00 -4.12 0.82
C ILE A 424 5.10 -5.35 0.65
N GLY A 425 4.82 -5.77 -0.60
CA GLY A 425 4.02 -6.97 -0.86
C GLY A 425 4.59 -8.24 -0.23
N VAL A 426 5.92 -8.42 -0.26
CA VAL A 426 6.61 -9.58 0.33
C VAL A 426 6.59 -9.54 1.86
N ILE A 427 6.86 -8.38 2.47
CA ILE A 427 6.78 -8.19 3.92
C ILE A 427 5.35 -8.46 4.40
N SER A 428 4.35 -7.86 3.76
CA SER A 428 2.94 -8.06 4.10
C SER A 428 2.53 -9.52 3.95
N THR A 429 2.99 -10.22 2.91
CA THR A 429 2.70 -11.66 2.72
C THR A 429 3.38 -12.53 3.79
N ASN A 430 4.61 -12.20 4.20
CA ASN A 430 5.29 -12.93 5.27
C ASN A 430 4.62 -12.70 6.63
N GLN A 431 4.22 -11.47 6.95
CA GLN A 431 3.42 -11.16 8.12
C GLN A 431 2.09 -11.91 8.10
N LEU A 432 1.40 -11.92 6.96
CA LEU A 432 0.15 -12.67 6.80
C LEU A 432 0.32 -14.17 7.10
N ARG A 433 1.42 -14.78 6.63
CA ARG A 433 1.75 -16.19 6.91
C ARG A 433 1.99 -16.44 8.39
N GLU A 434 2.62 -15.50 9.09
CA GLU A 434 2.82 -15.57 10.54
C GLU A 434 1.50 -15.55 11.29
N TYR A 435 0.63 -14.55 11.03
CA TYR A 435 -0.71 -14.45 11.61
C TYR A 435 -1.56 -15.70 11.32
N SER A 436 -1.48 -16.24 10.10
CA SER A 436 -2.17 -17.47 9.72
C SER A 436 -1.65 -18.68 10.52
N ARG A 437 -0.32 -18.83 10.64
CA ARG A 437 0.32 -19.92 11.39
C ARG A 437 -0.06 -19.89 12.87
N GLU A 438 -0.03 -18.72 13.49
CA GLU A 438 -0.44 -18.54 14.89
C GLU A 438 -1.91 -18.91 15.11
N ALA A 439 -2.81 -18.41 14.26
CA ALA A 439 -4.24 -18.72 14.34
C ALA A 439 -4.51 -20.22 14.15
N ILE A 440 -3.88 -20.86 13.15
CA ILE A 440 -4.01 -22.30 12.90
C ILE A 440 -3.48 -23.12 14.07
N SER A 441 -2.32 -22.75 14.63
CA SER A 441 -1.72 -23.43 15.77
C SER A 441 -2.66 -23.42 16.97
N LEU A 442 -3.18 -22.23 17.32
CA LEU A 442 -4.11 -22.07 18.43
C LEU A 442 -5.42 -22.82 18.21
N LEU A 443 -5.99 -22.78 17.00
CA LEU A 443 -7.21 -23.52 16.65
C LEU A 443 -7.01 -25.04 16.82
N ARG A 444 -5.87 -25.59 16.37
CA ARG A 444 -5.53 -27.02 16.54
C ARG A 444 -5.38 -27.39 18.00
N GLU A 445 -4.70 -26.56 18.79
CA GLU A 445 -4.54 -26.77 20.22
C GLU A 445 -5.90 -26.85 20.92
N ARG A 446 -6.76 -25.86 20.71
CA ARG A 446 -8.11 -25.84 21.32
C ARG A 446 -8.97 -27.02 20.89
N LEU A 447 -8.90 -27.42 19.63
CA LEU A 447 -9.66 -28.55 19.09
C LEU A 447 -9.19 -29.92 19.63
N GLY A 448 -7.96 -29.99 20.14
CA GLY A 448 -7.45 -31.14 20.90
C GLY A 448 -7.88 -31.16 22.37
N GLN A 449 -8.30 -30.02 22.92
CA GLN A 449 -8.76 -29.87 24.32
C GLN A 449 -10.28 -30.09 24.48
N VAL A 450 -11.06 -29.91 23.41
CA VAL A 450 -12.52 -30.09 23.34
C VAL A 450 -12.87 -31.41 22.70
#